data_AF-A0A7C2M106-F1
#
_entry.id   AF-A0A7C2M106-F1
#
_cell.length_a   1.000
_cell.length_b   1.000
_cell.length_c   1.000
_cell.angle_alpha   90.00
_cell.angle_beta   90.00
_cell.angle_gamma   90.00
#
_symmetry.space_group_name_H-M   'P 1'
#
loop_
_entity.id
_entity.type
_entity.pdbx_description
1 polymer ?
#
loop_
_entity_poly.entity_id
_entity_poly.type
_entity_poly.pdbx_seq_one_letter_code
_entity_poly.pdbx_strand_id
1 'polypeptide(L)'
;MNSIHRIWPGFVLLGCLAGWTGNTSCTLQAQGDPGNPDAEAVRITEQVTLFTDRGMYAVSESIRFRSFYRINGSAAEEPLSRVLYVELVTPSGEAVAGAKYPHGSEGSAGFLEVPPGTVTGNYYLRAYTRWMRNFGPLAYCYVPLTIINPYSREVLNGTSGSGNGPGSGNGPGSGNGPGSGNGLGSGNGPGSGEVQTPPAGMTGPQQGARRLIDCSAEKDVYLPGETVTLSLSIPEETYLSAGDYCVTVVPAGLADTLLEGIPQDPMTPGGTRTLPGGAGITGFSLDLLPEIRGISVSGSVVPAGDSSLASQAPRRLHFSMLGENPEYFGVLTDESGRFIVTLPERTGTCELFVAAEPSAAGYSIRIDQDFATDPLPFSPVPFDLSPSRRESATRMVMNMQLAMAFSPDPADPDSVGGTAKAVPFYGAPSETIRTEDYVNLPTMTEVFENLVPDVYVKYSKGEPYLKIESRNNMIDHLPPLILMDGIPVFDQQAVLAVDPAKILKIELINEVYVRGSMFYGGVLAFTSREGDMASVDLPGGSYFFDYQAFHPAVQPDPDP
;
A
#
# COMPACT_ATOMS: atom_id res chain seq x y z
N MET A 1 30.93 58.92 -1.86
CA MET A 1 31.60 58.66 -3.15
C MET A 1 31.82 57.17 -3.27
N ASN A 2 31.36 56.61 -4.40
CA ASN A 2 31.66 55.28 -4.96
C ASN A 2 31.20 54.05 -4.16
N SER A 3 30.69 52.97 -4.74
CA SER A 3 30.14 52.68 -6.07
C SER A 3 29.36 51.37 -5.89
N ILE A 4 28.13 51.28 -6.41
CA ILE A 4 27.39 50.02 -6.49
C ILE A 4 27.89 49.30 -7.75
N HIS A 5 28.62 48.19 -7.58
CA HIS A 5 28.83 47.21 -8.64
C HIS A 5 27.89 46.03 -8.41
N ARG A 6 26.99 45.81 -9.37
CA ARG A 6 26.19 44.58 -9.50
C ARG A 6 27.07 43.49 -10.14
N ILE A 7 27.31 42.41 -9.42
CA ILE A 7 27.78 41.12 -9.97
C ILE A 7 27.13 39.99 -9.13
N TRP A 8 26.16 39.26 -9.73
CA TRP A 8 25.58 37.92 -9.40
C TRP A 8 25.15 37.57 -7.95
N PRO A 9 24.10 36.72 -7.75
CA PRO A 9 23.54 36.48 -6.43
C PRO A 9 24.37 35.43 -5.67
N GLY A 10 25.21 35.89 -4.75
CA GLY A 10 25.92 35.03 -3.80
C GLY A 10 26.27 35.82 -2.55
N PHE A 11 25.48 35.61 -1.49
CA PHE A 11 25.75 35.96 -0.09
C PHE A 11 26.33 37.36 0.23
N VAL A 12 25.54 38.20 0.93
CA VAL A 12 26.08 39.35 1.67
C VAL A 12 26.07 39.01 3.16
N LEU A 13 27.26 38.87 3.74
CA LEU A 13 27.48 38.77 5.18
C LEU A 13 27.72 40.19 5.73
N LEU A 14 26.75 40.75 6.45
CA LEU A 14 26.92 42.01 7.16
C LEU A 14 26.94 41.73 8.67
N GLY A 15 28.15 41.56 9.22
CA GLY A 15 28.36 41.45 10.66
C GLY A 15 28.74 42.80 11.25
N CYS A 16 27.83 43.42 12.01
CA CYS A 16 28.19 44.50 12.93
C CYS A 16 28.73 43.91 14.22
N LEU A 17 30.06 43.86 14.36
CA LEU A 17 30.70 43.60 15.65
C LEU A 17 30.89 44.94 16.39
N ALA A 18 29.91 45.30 17.23
CA ALA A 18 30.12 46.24 18.32
C ALA A 18 30.47 45.42 19.57
N GLY A 19 31.66 45.68 20.12
CA GLY A 19 32.34 44.80 21.07
C GLY A 19 31.56 44.50 22.34
N TRP A 20 31.65 43.24 22.78
CA TRP A 20 31.42 42.78 24.14
C TRP A 20 32.22 41.49 24.37
N THR A 21 32.81 41.35 25.55
CA THR A 21 33.58 40.19 25.97
C THR A 21 32.66 39.17 26.63
N GLY A 22 32.27 38.13 25.87
CA GLY A 22 31.49 36.99 26.36
C GLY A 22 31.15 36.03 25.22
N ASN A 23 31.26 34.72 25.48
CA ASN A 23 30.86 33.68 24.52
C ASN A 23 29.36 33.80 24.25
N THR A 24 29.01 34.37 23.09
CA THR A 24 27.64 34.42 22.57
C THR A 24 27.57 33.53 21.35
N SER A 25 26.77 32.47 21.43
CA SER A 25 26.41 31.67 20.27
C SER A 25 25.27 32.37 19.54
N CYS A 26 25.51 32.83 18.32
CA CYS A 26 24.47 33.28 17.41
C CYS A 26 23.98 32.06 16.62
N THR A 27 22.72 31.66 16.81
CA THR A 27 22.06 30.68 15.94
C THR A 27 21.44 31.42 14.76
N LEU A 28 22.05 31.29 13.58
CA LEU A 28 21.46 31.70 12.31
C LEU A 28 20.62 30.52 11.78
N GLN A 29 19.31 30.70 11.64
CA GLN A 29 18.49 29.78 10.85
C GLN A 29 18.61 30.17 9.38
N ALA A 30 19.10 29.26 8.56
CA ALA A 30 19.05 29.41 7.11
C ALA A 30 17.58 29.39 6.68
N GLN A 31 17.12 30.48 6.06
CA GLN A 31 15.82 30.52 5.40
C GLN A 31 15.95 29.63 4.17
N GLY A 32 15.18 28.53 4.11
CA GLY A 32 15.18 27.62 2.95
C GLY A 32 14.92 28.41 1.67
N ASP A 33 15.54 28.00 0.57
CA ASP A 33 15.23 28.58 -0.74
C ASP A 33 13.76 28.26 -1.07
N PRO A 34 12.85 29.25 -1.13
CA PRO A 34 11.44 29.01 -1.44
C PRO A 34 11.23 28.46 -2.87
N GLY A 35 12.29 28.37 -3.68
CA GLY A 35 12.27 27.76 -5.01
C GLY A 35 12.61 26.27 -5.08
N ASN A 36 12.98 25.60 -3.98
CA ASN A 36 13.32 24.16 -4.00
C ASN A 36 12.30 23.32 -3.19
N PRO A 37 11.22 22.82 -3.82
CA PRO A 37 10.18 22.05 -3.14
C PRO A 37 10.71 20.75 -2.53
N ASP A 38 11.76 20.14 -3.08
CA ASP A 38 12.33 18.89 -2.56
C ASP A 38 13.00 19.11 -1.19
N ALA A 39 13.64 20.26 -1.00
CA ALA A 39 14.29 20.61 0.26
C ALA A 39 13.28 20.86 1.40
N GLU A 40 12.07 21.30 1.07
CA GLU A 40 10.96 21.44 2.02
C GLU A 40 10.29 20.08 2.28
N ALA A 41 10.04 19.30 1.23
CA ALA A 41 9.45 17.96 1.30
C ALA A 41 10.26 17.00 2.20
N VAL A 42 11.60 17.02 2.13
CA VAL A 42 12.47 16.19 2.99
C VAL A 42 12.25 16.44 4.50
N ARG A 43 11.75 17.62 4.89
CA ARG A 43 11.49 17.96 6.29
C ARG A 43 10.19 17.35 6.80
N ILE A 44 9.28 16.98 5.90
CA ILE A 44 8.00 16.39 6.23
C ILE A 44 8.18 14.87 6.30
N THR A 45 8.13 14.32 7.50
CA THR A 45 8.27 12.87 7.71
C THR A 45 7.03 12.33 8.40
N GLU A 46 6.52 11.21 7.90
CA GLU A 46 5.44 10.46 8.53
C GLU A 46 6.03 9.34 9.39
N GLN A 47 5.38 9.05 10.52
CA GLN A 47 5.70 7.96 11.42
C GLN A 47 4.42 7.18 11.72
N VAL A 48 4.49 5.86 11.51
CA VAL A 48 3.44 4.92 11.87
C VAL A 48 3.92 4.09 13.06
N THR A 49 3.04 3.85 14.01
CA THR A 49 3.26 2.88 15.09
C THR A 49 2.14 1.85 15.04
N LEU A 50 2.48 0.57 15.12
CA LEU A 50 1.54 -0.54 15.01
C LEU A 50 1.57 -1.38 16.29
N PHE A 51 0.40 -1.76 16.78
CA PHE A 51 0.21 -2.69 17.89
C PHE A 51 -0.66 -3.85 17.44
N THR A 52 -0.26 -5.07 17.78
CA THR A 52 -1.03 -6.28 17.51
C THR A 52 -1.68 -6.80 18.79
N ASP A 53 -2.71 -7.65 18.67
CA ASP A 53 -3.30 -8.29 19.83
C ASP A 53 -2.31 -9.26 20.49
N ARG A 54 -1.55 -10.03 19.70
CA ARG A 54 -0.59 -11.05 20.15
C ARG A 54 0.75 -10.94 19.41
N GLY A 55 1.76 -11.64 19.92
CA GLY A 55 3.08 -11.82 19.29
C GLY A 55 3.27 -13.19 18.62
N MET A 56 2.30 -14.11 18.76
CA MET A 56 2.35 -15.45 18.18
C MET A 56 0.99 -15.83 17.57
N TYR A 57 1.03 -16.35 16.35
CA TYR A 57 -0.14 -16.73 15.54
C TYR A 57 0.04 -18.11 14.92
N ALA A 58 -1.06 -18.78 14.62
CA ALA A 58 -1.09 -19.97 13.80
C ALA A 58 -1.43 -19.59 12.35
N VAL A 59 -1.13 -20.48 11.41
CA VAL A 59 -1.58 -20.30 10.02
C VAL A 59 -3.11 -20.26 9.95
N SER A 60 -3.65 -19.51 8.99
CA SER A 60 -5.09 -19.23 8.85
C SER A 60 -5.75 -18.47 10.01
N GLU A 61 -4.98 -17.97 10.98
CA GLU A 61 -5.48 -16.98 11.94
C GLU A 61 -5.35 -15.55 11.39
N SER A 62 -6.21 -14.66 11.90
CA SER A 62 -6.16 -13.22 11.66
C SER A 62 -5.28 -12.52 12.70
N ILE A 63 -4.26 -11.79 12.26
CA ILE A 63 -3.47 -10.87 13.08
C ILE A 63 -4.27 -9.57 13.21
N ARG A 64 -4.80 -9.27 14.40
CA ARG A 64 -5.54 -8.03 14.63
C ARG A 64 -4.59 -6.93 15.04
N PHE A 65 -4.78 -5.72 14.51
CA PHE A 65 -3.89 -4.60 14.81
C PHE A 65 -4.62 -3.26 14.94
N ARG A 66 -3.98 -2.35 15.68
CA ARG A 66 -4.26 -0.92 15.71
C ARG A 66 -2.99 -0.17 15.32
N SER A 67 -3.13 0.79 14.44
CA SER A 67 -2.08 1.71 14.04
C SER A 67 -2.37 3.12 14.55
N PHE A 68 -1.31 3.86 14.84
CA PHE A 68 -1.31 5.28 15.15
C PHE A 68 -0.36 6.00 14.20
N TYR A 69 -0.62 7.27 13.96
CA TYR A 69 0.12 8.07 13.01
C TYR A 69 0.56 9.40 13.60
N ARG A 70 1.75 9.83 13.18
CA ARG A 70 2.31 11.13 13.51
C ARG A 70 2.99 11.70 12.29
N ILE A 71 2.79 12.98 12.05
CA ILE A 71 3.53 13.76 11.06
C ILE A 71 4.47 14.73 11.77
N ASN A 72 5.71 14.81 11.32
CA ASN A 72 6.69 15.79 11.78
C ASN A 72 6.99 16.77 10.64
N GLY A 73 7.26 18.04 10.99
CA GLY A 73 7.65 19.06 10.01
C GLY A 73 6.48 19.65 9.20
N SER A 74 5.24 19.26 9.50
CA SER A 74 4.02 19.85 8.92
C SER A 74 3.08 20.29 10.05
N ALA A 75 2.36 21.38 9.83
CA ALA A 75 1.29 21.87 10.71
C ALA A 75 -0.09 21.29 10.34
N ALA A 76 -0.16 20.30 9.45
CA ALA A 76 -1.41 19.69 9.02
C ALA A 76 -2.11 18.99 10.21
N GLU A 77 -3.40 19.31 10.39
CA GLU A 77 -4.27 18.68 11.40
C GLU A 77 -4.73 17.27 10.97
N GLU A 78 -4.69 16.99 9.67
CA GLU A 78 -5.06 15.70 9.06
C GLU A 78 -3.83 14.92 8.58
N PRO A 79 -3.88 13.57 8.54
CA PRO A 79 -2.84 12.77 7.91
C PRO A 79 -2.66 13.14 6.44
N LEU A 80 -1.41 13.18 5.99
CA LEU A 80 -1.09 13.46 4.60
C LEU A 80 -1.39 12.22 3.75
N SER A 81 -1.02 11.02 4.21
CA SER A 81 -1.39 9.76 3.58
C SER A 81 -2.68 9.16 4.16
N ARG A 82 -3.64 8.81 3.31
CA ARG A 82 -4.91 8.14 3.69
C ARG A 82 -4.93 6.64 3.51
N VAL A 83 -3.79 6.06 3.14
CA VAL A 83 -3.63 4.62 2.93
C VAL A 83 -2.48 4.12 3.78
N LEU A 84 -2.77 3.14 4.62
CA LEU A 84 -1.79 2.37 5.37
C LEU A 84 -1.55 1.04 4.67
N TYR A 85 -0.29 0.72 4.40
CA TYR A 85 0.14 -0.59 3.93
C TYR A 85 0.57 -1.41 5.13
N VAL A 86 0.06 -2.64 5.25
CA VAL A 86 0.49 -3.60 6.26
C VAL A 86 0.82 -4.91 5.58
N GLU A 87 2.02 -5.43 5.83
CA GLU A 87 2.54 -6.65 5.22
C GLU A 87 3.14 -7.57 6.27
N LEU A 88 2.84 -8.86 6.16
CA LEU A 88 3.56 -9.91 6.87
C LEU A 88 4.77 -10.31 6.02
N VAL A 89 5.97 -10.00 6.48
CA VAL A 89 7.22 -10.27 5.75
C VAL A 89 8.09 -11.30 6.46
N THR A 90 8.81 -12.09 5.66
CA THR A 90 9.81 -13.03 6.12
C THR A 90 11.06 -12.31 6.64
N PRO A 91 11.98 -13.02 7.32
CA PRO A 91 13.31 -12.51 7.68
C PRO A 91 14.17 -12.03 6.51
N SER A 92 13.90 -12.45 5.27
CA SER A 92 14.58 -11.95 4.07
C SER A 92 13.94 -10.67 3.51
N GLY A 93 12.81 -10.22 4.06
CA GLY A 93 12.03 -9.08 3.58
C GLY A 93 11.01 -9.43 2.49
N GLU A 94 10.84 -10.70 2.15
CA GLU A 94 9.83 -11.16 1.20
C GLU A 94 8.42 -11.11 1.84
N ALA A 95 7.46 -10.49 1.15
CA ALA A 95 6.08 -10.40 1.60
C ALA A 95 5.35 -11.74 1.42
N VAL A 96 4.72 -12.21 2.50
CA VAL A 96 3.89 -13.43 2.54
C VAL A 96 2.42 -13.08 2.36
N ALA A 97 2.00 -11.98 2.96
CA ALA A 97 0.67 -11.41 2.84
C ALA A 97 0.78 -9.89 2.97
N GLY A 98 -0.10 -9.16 2.30
CA GLY A 98 -0.12 -7.71 2.33
C GLY A 98 -1.52 -7.19 2.08
N ALA A 99 -1.85 -6.05 2.67
CA ALA A 99 -3.13 -5.41 2.47
C ALA A 99 -3.05 -3.89 2.71
N LYS A 100 -4.03 -3.17 2.17
CA LYS A 100 -4.17 -1.72 2.29
C LYS A 100 -5.33 -1.41 3.22
N TYR A 101 -5.19 -0.41 4.08
CA TYR A 101 -6.21 -0.02 5.04
C TYR A 101 -6.46 1.48 4.94
N PRO A 102 -7.73 1.93 5.06
CA PRO A 102 -8.02 3.36 5.15
C PRO A 102 -7.38 3.92 6.42
N HIS A 103 -6.85 5.12 6.32
CA HIS A 103 -6.08 5.77 7.37
C HIS A 103 -6.60 7.18 7.61
N GLY A 104 -6.93 7.51 8.87
CA GLY A 104 -7.46 8.79 9.30
C GLY A 104 -6.70 9.37 10.49
N SER A 105 -7.18 10.49 11.03
CA SER A 105 -6.54 11.21 12.15
C SER A 105 -6.38 10.37 13.42
N GLU A 106 -7.29 9.42 13.67
CA GLU A 106 -7.22 8.47 14.78
C GLU A 106 -6.36 7.21 14.48
N GLY A 107 -5.73 7.17 13.31
CA GLY A 107 -4.97 6.03 12.81
C GLY A 107 -5.81 5.07 11.97
N SER A 108 -5.58 3.77 12.14
CA SER A 108 -6.27 2.70 11.40
C SER A 108 -6.34 1.43 12.24
N ALA A 109 -7.37 0.62 12.07
CA ALA A 109 -7.52 -0.68 12.72
C ALA A 109 -7.96 -1.72 11.69
N GLY A 110 -7.52 -2.96 11.86
CA GLY A 110 -7.85 -4.01 10.92
C GLY A 110 -7.27 -5.35 11.33
N PHE A 111 -7.32 -6.27 10.38
CA PHE A 111 -6.69 -7.57 10.51
C PHE A 111 -5.99 -7.98 9.22
N LEU A 112 -4.96 -8.82 9.35
CA LEU A 112 -4.29 -9.46 8.22
C LEU A 112 -4.29 -10.97 8.45
N GLU A 113 -4.79 -11.74 7.49
CA GLU A 113 -4.80 -13.19 7.59
C GLU A 113 -3.43 -13.80 7.29
N VAL A 114 -3.02 -14.76 8.11
CA VAL A 114 -1.81 -15.55 7.86
C VAL A 114 -2.14 -16.63 6.85
N PRO A 115 -1.47 -16.70 5.68
CA PRO A 115 -1.77 -17.71 4.68
C PRO A 115 -1.59 -19.15 5.21
N PRO A 116 -2.43 -20.12 4.80
CA PRO A 116 -2.39 -21.51 5.31
C PRO A 116 -1.05 -22.22 5.03
N GLY A 117 -0.37 -21.84 3.95
CA GLY A 117 0.92 -22.42 3.53
C GLY A 117 2.15 -21.82 4.21
N THR A 118 1.98 -20.84 5.11
CA THR A 118 3.09 -20.13 5.76
C THR A 118 3.93 -21.10 6.60
N VAL A 119 5.26 -21.08 6.47
CA VAL A 119 6.16 -21.98 7.22
C VAL A 119 6.31 -21.49 8.67
N THR A 120 6.51 -22.40 9.62
CA THR A 120 6.81 -22.04 11.02
C THR A 120 8.07 -21.18 11.10
N GLY A 121 8.03 -20.07 11.84
CA GLY A 121 9.21 -19.23 12.01
C GLY A 121 8.93 -17.84 12.57
N ASN A 122 9.97 -17.01 12.57
CA ASN A 122 9.88 -15.58 12.89
C ASN A 122 9.52 -14.79 11.63
N TYR A 123 8.60 -13.85 11.77
CA TYR A 123 8.13 -12.92 10.75
C TYR A 123 8.07 -11.52 11.31
N TYR A 124 7.85 -10.54 10.45
CA TYR A 124 7.66 -9.15 10.86
C TYR A 124 6.40 -8.60 10.21
N LEU A 125 5.55 -7.97 11.00
CA LEU A 125 4.46 -7.17 10.48
C LEU A 125 5.01 -5.77 10.19
N ARG A 126 5.21 -5.49 8.91
CA ARG A 126 5.73 -4.23 8.38
C ARG A 126 4.56 -3.29 8.08
N ALA A 127 4.58 -2.08 8.61
CA ALA A 127 3.56 -1.06 8.37
C ALA A 127 4.16 0.29 7.96
N TYR A 128 3.62 0.90 6.90
CA TYR A 128 4.13 2.15 6.34
C TYR A 128 3.09 2.81 5.42
N THR A 129 3.35 4.06 5.06
CA THR A 129 2.61 4.80 4.03
C THR A 129 3.45 4.91 2.75
N ARG A 130 2.81 5.23 1.63
CA ARG A 130 3.51 5.46 0.36
C ARG A 130 4.60 6.53 0.48
N TRP A 131 4.37 7.59 1.26
CA TRP A 131 5.33 8.67 1.48
C TRP A 131 6.60 8.22 2.22
N MET A 132 6.45 7.36 3.24
CA MET A 132 7.58 6.83 4.02
C MET A 132 8.59 6.08 3.16
N ARG A 133 8.17 5.55 1.99
CA ARG A 133 9.04 4.81 1.07
C ARG A 133 10.18 5.66 0.50
N ASN A 134 10.02 6.98 0.39
CA ASN A 134 11.10 7.88 -0.04
C ASN A 134 12.28 7.94 0.95
N PHE A 135 12.10 7.46 2.19
CA PHE A 135 13.10 7.52 3.25
C PHE A 135 13.75 6.16 3.55
N GLY A 136 13.39 5.13 2.79
CA GLY A 136 13.93 3.76 2.90
C GLY A 136 13.36 2.93 4.05
N PRO A 137 13.80 1.66 4.19
CA PRO A 137 13.18 0.68 5.09
C PRO A 137 13.30 1.00 6.58
N LEU A 138 14.23 1.88 6.98
CA LEU A 138 14.36 2.36 8.36
C LEU A 138 13.23 3.30 8.80
N ALA A 139 12.46 3.85 7.85
CA ALA A 139 11.33 4.69 8.17
C ALA A 139 10.08 3.88 8.58
N TYR A 140 10.01 2.58 8.25
CA TYR A 140 8.82 1.76 8.47
C TYR A 140 8.71 1.25 9.90
N CYS A 141 7.48 0.91 10.30
CA CYS A 141 7.21 0.20 11.55
C CYS A 141 7.34 -1.31 11.34
N TYR A 142 7.96 -2.01 12.28
CA TYR A 142 8.06 -3.47 12.27
C TYR A 142 7.65 -4.04 13.63
N VAL A 143 6.73 -4.99 13.64
CA VAL A 143 6.34 -5.76 14.83
C VAL A 143 6.81 -7.21 14.64
N PRO A 144 7.71 -7.73 15.48
CA PRO A 144 8.17 -9.11 15.38
C PRO A 144 7.05 -10.07 15.79
N LEU A 145 6.77 -11.07 14.94
CA LEU A 145 5.74 -12.08 15.15
C LEU A 145 6.32 -13.49 15.01
N THR A 146 5.77 -14.43 15.75
CA THR A 146 6.03 -15.87 15.56
C THR A 146 4.83 -16.51 14.87
N ILE A 147 5.04 -17.19 13.74
CA ILE A 147 4.01 -17.96 13.06
C ILE A 147 4.26 -19.45 13.29
N ILE A 148 3.21 -20.17 13.69
CA ILE A 148 3.24 -21.61 13.94
C ILE A 148 2.40 -22.32 12.88
N ASN A 149 3.02 -23.20 12.11
CA ASN A 149 2.32 -24.10 11.20
C ASN A 149 2.33 -25.52 11.76
N PRO A 150 1.18 -26.06 12.22
CA PRO A 150 1.10 -27.41 12.77
C PRO A 150 1.33 -28.51 11.73
N TYR A 151 1.19 -28.18 10.45
CA TYR A 151 1.40 -29.10 9.33
C TYR A 151 2.86 -29.11 8.85
N SER A 152 3.71 -28.21 9.38
CA SER A 152 5.14 -28.22 9.10
C SER A 152 5.82 -29.41 9.81
N ARG A 153 6.66 -30.14 9.08
CA ARG A 153 7.36 -31.34 9.59
C ARG A 153 8.25 -31.07 10.81
N GLU A 154 8.64 -29.83 11.03
CA GLU A 154 9.50 -29.38 12.13
C GLU A 154 8.76 -29.39 13.48
N VAL A 155 7.47 -29.02 13.49
CA VAL A 155 6.62 -29.04 14.69
C VAL A 155 6.24 -30.48 15.05
N LEU A 156 6.05 -31.35 14.06
CA LEU A 156 5.64 -32.75 14.26
C LEU A 156 6.77 -33.66 14.78
N ASN A 157 8.04 -33.28 14.60
CA ASN A 157 9.18 -34.13 14.95
C ASN A 157 9.96 -33.71 16.21
N GLY A 158 9.58 -32.62 16.89
CA GLY A 158 10.14 -32.26 18.21
C GLY A 158 11.66 -32.03 18.25
N THR A 159 12.31 -31.80 17.11
CA THR A 159 13.75 -31.56 17.04
C THR A 159 14.05 -30.07 17.03
N SER A 160 14.74 -29.60 18.07
CA SER A 160 15.47 -28.33 18.09
C SER A 160 16.48 -28.33 16.92
N GLY A 161 16.12 -27.70 15.80
CA GLY A 161 16.89 -27.74 14.57
C GLY A 161 17.82 -26.56 14.42
N SER A 162 19.12 -26.81 14.60
CA SER A 162 20.22 -26.00 14.06
C SER A 162 19.95 -25.66 12.59
N GLY A 163 20.00 -24.37 12.24
CA GLY A 163 19.69 -23.87 10.91
C GLY A 163 20.64 -24.41 9.84
N ASN A 164 20.04 -24.95 8.78
CA ASN A 164 20.67 -25.01 7.46
C ASN A 164 19.78 -24.20 6.51
N GLY A 165 20.34 -23.14 5.94
CA GLY A 165 19.67 -22.27 4.97
C GLY A 165 19.30 -22.99 3.66
N PRO A 166 18.45 -22.40 2.82
CA PRO A 166 17.99 -23.03 1.60
C PRO A 166 19.11 -23.11 0.56
N GLY A 167 19.47 -24.34 0.20
CA GLY A 167 20.38 -24.64 -0.90
C GLY A 167 19.72 -24.34 -2.25
N SER A 168 20.33 -23.43 -2.99
CA SER A 168 20.13 -23.23 -4.42
C SER A 168 20.51 -24.50 -5.19
N GLY A 169 19.60 -25.03 -5.99
CA GLY A 169 19.90 -26.08 -6.95
C GLY A 169 20.46 -25.51 -8.25
N ASN A 170 21.49 -26.15 -8.81
CA ASN A 170 21.60 -26.41 -10.26
C ASN A 170 22.80 -27.31 -10.62
N GLY A 171 22.52 -28.36 -11.40
CA GLY A 171 23.43 -28.89 -12.44
C GLY A 171 24.07 -30.28 -12.22
N PRO A 172 23.85 -31.27 -13.11
CA PRO A 172 24.58 -32.54 -13.10
C PRO A 172 25.87 -32.45 -13.93
N GLY A 173 26.96 -33.04 -13.45
CA GLY A 173 28.25 -33.05 -14.15
C GLY A 173 29.23 -34.11 -13.62
N SER A 174 29.47 -35.11 -14.46
CA SER A 174 30.37 -36.27 -14.31
C SER A 174 31.86 -35.95 -14.14
N GLY A 175 32.61 -36.81 -13.41
CA GLY A 175 33.94 -37.25 -13.84
C GLY A 175 35.13 -37.22 -12.86
N ASN A 176 35.51 -38.41 -12.38
CA ASN A 176 36.88 -38.96 -12.17
C ASN A 176 37.93 -38.32 -11.22
N GLY A 177 38.34 -39.11 -10.22
CA GLY A 177 39.74 -39.56 -10.07
C GLY A 177 40.67 -38.81 -9.08
N PRO A 178 41.71 -39.49 -8.52
CA PRO A 178 42.00 -39.42 -7.08
C PRO A 178 43.35 -38.77 -6.70
N GLY A 179 43.52 -38.43 -5.41
CA GLY A 179 44.78 -37.90 -4.85
C GLY A 179 44.92 -38.15 -3.35
N SER A 180 45.93 -38.95 -3.00
CA SER A 180 46.40 -39.37 -1.68
C SER A 180 47.21 -38.28 -0.96
N GLY A 181 47.24 -38.29 0.39
CA GLY A 181 48.21 -37.50 1.15
C GLY A 181 48.00 -37.46 2.68
N ASN A 182 48.80 -38.25 3.40
CA ASN A 182 48.86 -38.41 4.86
C ASN A 182 49.23 -37.14 5.66
N GLY A 183 48.82 -37.11 6.94
CA GLY A 183 49.39 -36.22 7.96
C GLY A 183 48.95 -36.58 9.38
N LEU A 184 49.78 -37.40 10.06
CA LEU A 184 49.69 -37.79 11.47
C LEU A 184 50.10 -36.63 12.40
N GLY A 185 49.51 -36.57 13.60
CA GLY A 185 50.10 -35.85 14.73
C GLY A 185 49.22 -35.77 15.99
N SER A 186 49.45 -36.71 16.93
CA SER A 186 49.62 -36.54 18.39
C SER A 186 48.76 -35.46 19.09
N GLY A 187 47.85 -35.76 20.02
CA GLY A 187 48.06 -36.46 21.29
C GLY A 187 48.10 -35.46 22.45
N ASN A 188 47.04 -35.37 23.26
CA ASN A 188 47.07 -35.23 24.73
C ASN A 188 45.65 -35.17 25.32
N GLY A 189 45.45 -35.93 26.40
CA GLY A 189 44.21 -36.06 27.16
C GLY A 189 43.87 -34.89 28.10
N PRO A 190 42.86 -35.05 28.96
CA PRO A 190 42.01 -33.96 29.43
C PRO A 190 42.58 -33.26 30.66
N GLY A 191 42.65 -31.93 30.61
CA GLY A 191 42.90 -31.07 31.76
C GLY A 191 41.58 -30.58 32.36
N SER A 192 41.25 -31.07 33.54
CA SER A 192 40.24 -30.51 34.44
C SER A 192 40.61 -29.07 34.81
N GLY A 193 39.87 -28.10 34.26
CA GLY A 193 39.92 -26.70 34.67
C GLY A 193 38.66 -26.35 35.45
N GLU A 194 38.80 -26.21 36.76
CA GLU A 194 37.80 -25.63 37.65
C GLU A 194 37.40 -24.24 37.15
N VAL A 195 36.10 -24.04 36.87
CA VAL A 195 35.55 -22.70 36.62
C VAL A 195 35.42 -22.01 37.97
N GLN A 196 36.35 -21.10 38.23
CA GLN A 196 36.28 -20.16 39.35
C GLN A 196 35.03 -19.28 39.22
N THR A 197 34.15 -19.36 40.21
CA THR A 197 33.08 -18.39 40.46
C THR A 197 33.68 -17.00 40.73
N PRO A 198 33.26 -15.93 40.03
CA PRO A 198 33.68 -14.59 40.39
C PRO A 198 32.95 -14.10 41.66
N PRO A 199 33.60 -13.27 42.49
CA PRO A 199 33.07 -12.83 43.78
C PRO A 199 31.91 -11.84 43.60
N ALA A 200 30.99 -11.89 44.57
CA ALA A 200 29.85 -11.01 44.68
C ALA A 200 30.27 -9.53 44.82
N GLY A 201 29.67 -8.67 43.99
CA GLY A 201 29.66 -7.22 44.23
C GLY A 201 30.15 -6.35 43.07
N MET A 202 29.44 -6.36 41.94
CA MET A 202 29.39 -5.23 41.00
C MET A 202 28.06 -5.29 40.23
N THR A 203 27.01 -4.68 40.78
CA THR A 203 25.77 -4.41 40.05
C THR A 203 25.99 -3.22 39.12
N GLY A 204 26.33 -3.48 37.86
CA GLY A 204 26.13 -2.50 36.79
C GLY A 204 24.63 -2.27 36.58
N PRO A 205 24.19 -1.07 36.16
CA PRO A 205 22.77 -0.80 36.00
C PRO A 205 22.23 -1.66 34.86
N GLN A 206 21.43 -2.66 35.21
CA GLN A 206 20.50 -3.26 34.26
C GLN A 206 19.54 -2.14 33.83
N GLN A 207 19.64 -1.72 32.57
CA GLN A 207 18.62 -0.88 31.96
C GLN A 207 17.36 -1.72 31.78
N GLY A 208 16.61 -1.90 32.86
CA GLY A 208 15.25 -2.41 32.80
C GLY A 208 14.38 -1.40 32.06
N ALA A 209 13.55 -1.89 31.14
CA ALA A 209 12.53 -1.10 30.48
C ALA A 209 11.77 -0.28 31.53
N ARG A 210 11.85 1.06 31.44
CA ARG A 210 11.06 1.94 32.31
C ARG A 210 9.58 1.69 32.00
N ARG A 211 8.86 1.04 32.91
CA ARG A 211 7.39 0.97 32.86
C ARG A 211 6.85 2.38 33.09
N LEU A 212 6.31 3.00 32.04
CA LEU A 212 5.76 4.36 32.05
C LEU A 212 4.32 4.41 32.57
N ILE A 213 3.63 3.26 32.59
CA ILE A 213 2.27 3.09 33.11
C ILE A 213 2.27 1.80 33.93
N ASP A 214 1.80 1.90 35.17
CA ASP A 214 1.55 0.75 36.02
C ASP A 214 0.13 0.24 35.77
N CYS A 215 0.01 -1.03 35.41
CA CYS A 215 -1.27 -1.71 35.23
C CYS A 215 -1.38 -2.81 36.29
N SER A 216 -2.47 -2.80 37.04
CA SER A 216 -2.78 -3.82 38.03
C SER A 216 -4.23 -4.29 37.90
N ALA A 217 -4.45 -5.55 38.22
CA ALA A 217 -5.77 -6.16 38.37
C ALA A 217 -6.01 -6.47 39.84
N GLU A 218 -7.26 -6.68 40.23
CA GLU A 218 -7.63 -7.01 41.61
C GLU A 218 -7.06 -8.37 42.06
N LYS A 219 -6.93 -9.32 41.13
CA LYS A 219 -6.40 -10.67 41.38
C LYS A 219 -5.65 -11.23 40.17
N ASP A 220 -4.80 -12.23 40.41
CA ASP A 220 -3.96 -12.83 39.36
C ASP A 220 -4.71 -13.86 38.49
N VAL A 221 -5.85 -14.38 38.98
CA VAL A 221 -6.63 -15.44 38.30
C VAL A 221 -8.12 -15.16 38.39
N TYR A 222 -8.80 -15.22 37.25
CA TYR A 222 -10.24 -15.04 37.11
C TYR A 222 -10.92 -16.31 36.57
N LEU A 223 -12.14 -16.57 37.02
CA LEU A 223 -13.02 -17.62 36.50
C LEU A 223 -13.80 -17.09 35.27
N PRO A 224 -14.23 -17.99 34.35
CA PRO A 224 -15.04 -17.58 33.21
C PRO A 224 -16.31 -16.80 33.63
N GLY A 225 -16.53 -15.63 33.00
CA GLY A 225 -17.67 -14.76 33.28
C GLY A 225 -17.48 -13.76 34.43
N GLU A 226 -16.33 -13.77 35.11
CA GLU A 226 -16.01 -12.75 36.12
C GLU A 226 -15.58 -11.43 35.47
N THR A 227 -16.05 -10.31 36.02
CA THR A 227 -15.62 -8.97 35.62
C THR A 227 -14.19 -8.69 36.08
N VAL A 228 -13.32 -8.29 35.13
CA VAL A 228 -11.96 -7.85 35.43
C VAL A 228 -11.95 -6.32 35.53
N THR A 229 -11.58 -5.80 36.70
CA THR A 229 -11.32 -4.36 36.88
C THR A 229 -9.83 -4.10 36.76
N LEU A 230 -9.44 -3.29 35.78
CA LEU A 230 -8.06 -2.86 35.58
C LEU A 230 -7.85 -1.47 36.16
N SER A 231 -6.79 -1.31 36.96
CA SER A 231 -6.32 -0.01 37.46
C SER A 231 -5.05 0.38 36.72
N LEU A 232 -5.12 1.51 36.02
CA LEU A 232 -4.00 2.12 35.31
C LEU A 232 -3.54 3.34 36.10
N SER A 233 -2.28 3.37 36.52
CA SER A 233 -1.68 4.50 37.20
C SER A 233 -0.45 5.00 36.44
N ILE A 234 -0.37 6.31 36.30
CA ILE A 234 0.75 7.00 35.65
C ILE A 234 1.62 7.58 36.78
N PRO A 235 2.93 7.29 36.82
CA PRO A 235 3.82 7.88 37.81
C PRO A 235 3.81 9.42 37.71
N GLU A 236 3.86 10.13 38.83
CA GLU A 236 3.70 11.61 38.89
C GLU A 236 4.67 12.39 37.98
N GLU A 237 5.82 11.81 37.61
CA GLU A 237 6.81 12.43 36.73
C GLU A 237 6.59 12.13 35.23
N THR A 238 5.51 11.40 34.88
CA THR A 238 5.21 11.00 33.51
C THR A 238 4.02 11.78 32.97
N TYR A 239 4.24 12.59 31.94
CA TYR A 239 3.17 13.26 31.22
C TYR A 239 2.75 12.41 30.02
N LEU A 240 1.53 11.88 30.07
CA LEU A 240 0.88 11.32 28.88
C LEU A 240 0.32 12.46 28.04
N SER A 241 0.65 12.48 26.74
CA SER A 241 0.00 13.39 25.80
C SER A 241 -1.50 13.05 25.69
N ALA A 242 -2.36 14.04 25.43
CA ALA A 242 -3.72 13.72 25.01
C ALA A 242 -3.67 12.82 23.76
N GLY A 243 -4.42 11.73 23.76
CA GLY A 243 -4.41 10.74 22.68
C GLY A 243 -5.28 9.53 23.00
N ASP A 244 -5.42 8.66 22.01
CA ASP A 244 -6.18 7.42 22.13
C ASP A 244 -5.27 6.29 22.65
N TYR A 245 -5.79 5.52 23.60
CA TYR A 245 -5.07 4.42 24.24
C TYR A 245 -5.81 3.10 24.01
N CYS A 246 -5.06 2.03 23.75
CA CYS A 246 -5.60 0.68 23.60
C CYS A 246 -5.13 -0.22 24.76
N VAL A 247 -6.05 -0.99 25.33
CA VAL A 247 -5.75 -2.04 26.30
C VAL A 247 -6.06 -3.38 25.66
N THR A 248 -5.06 -4.26 25.60
CA THR A 248 -5.22 -5.63 25.07
C THR A 248 -4.98 -6.63 26.19
N VAL A 249 -5.89 -7.60 26.31
CA VAL A 249 -5.77 -8.71 27.28
C VAL A 249 -5.42 -9.98 26.52
N VAL A 250 -4.29 -10.60 26.87
CA VAL A 250 -3.84 -11.85 26.25
C VAL A 250 -3.44 -12.91 27.27
N PRO A 251 -3.51 -14.20 26.92
CA PRO A 251 -2.91 -15.26 27.72
C PRO A 251 -1.39 -15.06 27.92
N ALA A 252 -0.90 -15.46 29.10
CA ALA A 252 0.52 -15.41 29.42
C ALA A 252 1.37 -16.15 28.37
N GLY A 253 2.47 -15.54 27.93
CA GLY A 253 3.37 -16.09 26.90
C GLY A 253 2.94 -15.85 25.45
N LEU A 254 1.76 -15.26 25.19
CA LEU A 254 1.35 -14.80 23.86
C LEU A 254 1.61 -13.31 23.60
N ALA A 255 1.92 -12.53 24.65
CA ALA A 255 2.50 -11.20 24.52
C ALA A 255 3.93 -11.19 25.07
N ASP A 256 4.84 -10.85 24.18
CA ASP A 256 6.18 -10.34 24.50
C ASP A 256 6.32 -9.02 23.74
N THR A 257 5.54 -8.01 24.15
CA THR A 257 5.58 -6.67 23.51
C THR A 257 6.57 -5.73 24.18
N LEU A 258 7.37 -6.21 25.14
CA LEU A 258 8.58 -5.52 25.57
C LEU A 258 9.67 -5.68 24.51
N LEU A 259 9.57 -4.88 23.45
CA LEU A 259 10.67 -4.00 22.99
C LEU A 259 12.09 -4.60 23.03
N GLU A 260 12.30 -5.84 22.58
CA GLU A 260 13.64 -6.27 22.18
C GLU A 260 13.93 -5.77 20.76
N GLY A 261 14.51 -4.58 20.68
CA GLY A 261 15.64 -4.37 19.77
C GLY A 261 15.38 -3.75 18.40
N ILE A 262 14.20 -3.22 18.08
CA ILE A 262 14.07 -2.28 16.96
C ILE A 262 13.81 -0.90 17.57
N PRO A 263 14.63 0.14 17.28
CA PRO A 263 14.35 1.48 17.74
C PRO A 263 12.97 1.89 17.21
N GLN A 264 11.97 1.89 18.09
CA GLN A 264 10.64 2.44 17.83
C GLN A 264 10.70 3.98 17.70
N ASP A 265 11.89 4.54 17.87
CA ASP A 265 12.18 5.95 17.76
C ASP A 265 13.43 6.18 16.90
N PRO A 266 13.28 6.58 15.63
CA PRO A 266 14.40 7.13 14.85
C PRO A 266 14.88 8.48 15.42
N MET A 267 14.16 9.05 16.41
CA MET A 267 14.28 10.43 16.89
C MET A 267 14.56 10.48 18.40
N THR A 268 15.56 9.74 18.88
CA THR A 268 16.14 10.06 20.19
C THR A 268 16.53 11.56 20.20
N PRO A 269 16.08 12.39 21.17
CA PRO A 269 16.53 13.77 21.31
C PRO A 269 18.00 13.75 21.75
N GLY A 270 18.91 13.64 20.79
CA GLY A 270 20.35 13.43 21.03
C GLY A 270 21.03 12.55 19.99
N GLY A 271 20.26 11.71 19.27
CA GLY A 271 20.72 11.08 18.04
C GLY A 271 20.73 12.12 16.94
N THR A 272 21.87 12.75 16.70
CA THR A 272 22.05 13.59 15.52
C THR A 272 21.94 12.68 14.30
N ARG A 273 20.73 12.54 13.75
CA ARG A 273 20.63 12.36 12.32
C ARG A 273 21.25 13.65 11.77
N THR A 274 22.48 13.53 11.28
CA THR A 274 22.92 14.44 10.24
C THR A 274 21.88 14.24 9.14
N LEU A 275 20.86 15.11 9.14
CA LEU A 275 20.40 15.65 7.88
C LEU A 275 21.67 15.94 7.07
N PRO A 276 21.73 15.68 5.76
CA PRO A 276 22.78 16.26 4.93
C PRO A 276 22.64 17.79 4.97
N GLY A 277 22.99 18.37 6.11
CA GLY A 277 23.13 19.77 6.40
C GLY A 277 24.61 20.04 6.22
N GLY A 278 24.96 20.60 5.07
CA GLY A 278 26.29 21.13 4.81
C GLY A 278 27.04 20.48 3.65
N ALA A 279 26.56 19.36 3.10
CA ALA A 279 26.97 18.87 1.78
C ALA A 279 25.70 18.82 0.93
N GLY A 280 25.71 19.45 -0.24
CA GLY A 280 24.55 19.53 -1.11
C GLY A 280 23.86 18.17 -1.22
N ILE A 281 22.54 18.16 -1.04
CA ILE A 281 21.69 16.99 -1.27
C ILE A 281 21.90 16.60 -2.74
N THR A 282 22.85 15.71 -2.98
CA THR A 282 23.13 15.12 -4.27
C THR A 282 22.64 13.68 -4.13
N GLY A 283 21.36 13.46 -4.45
CA GLY A 283 20.80 12.10 -4.55
C GLY A 283 19.54 11.77 -3.75
N PHE A 284 18.90 12.71 -3.02
CA PHE A 284 17.51 12.49 -2.61
C PHE A 284 16.60 12.82 -3.80
N SER A 285 15.86 11.82 -4.27
CA SER A 285 14.83 11.98 -5.30
C SER A 285 13.47 11.77 -4.66
N LEU A 286 12.55 12.69 -4.91
CA LEU A 286 11.18 12.57 -4.46
C LEU A 286 10.34 11.83 -5.50
N ASP A 287 10.32 10.50 -5.40
CA ASP A 287 9.72 9.65 -6.44
C ASP A 287 8.26 9.30 -6.16
N LEU A 288 7.86 9.28 -4.88
CA LEU A 288 6.53 8.82 -4.45
C LEU A 288 5.76 9.95 -3.75
N LEU A 289 4.60 10.30 -4.29
CA LEU A 289 3.69 11.24 -3.66
C LEU A 289 2.84 10.56 -2.57
N PRO A 290 2.40 11.31 -1.54
CA PRO A 290 1.49 10.79 -0.53
C PRO A 290 0.09 10.54 -1.11
N GLU A 291 -0.60 9.53 -0.56
CA GLU A 291 -1.95 9.15 -1.00
C GLU A 291 -3.03 9.98 -0.29
N ILE A 292 -3.13 11.26 -0.65
CA ILE A 292 -4.00 12.25 0.01
C ILE A 292 -5.52 12.04 -0.21
N ARG A 293 -5.91 11.24 -1.19
CA ARG A 293 -7.32 11.05 -1.62
C ARG A 293 -7.78 9.60 -1.59
N GLY A 294 -7.04 8.73 -0.91
CA GLY A 294 -7.28 7.28 -0.89
C GLY A 294 -6.36 6.55 -1.86
N ILE A 295 -6.76 5.33 -2.24
CA ILE A 295 -5.93 4.42 -3.03
C ILE A 295 -5.59 5.02 -4.38
N SER A 296 -4.34 4.86 -4.81
CA SER A 296 -3.88 5.29 -6.12
C SER A 296 -3.14 4.18 -6.88
N VAL A 297 -3.32 4.16 -8.19
CA VAL A 297 -2.50 3.39 -9.12
C VAL A 297 -1.51 4.34 -9.75
N SER A 298 -0.23 3.96 -9.79
CA SER A 298 0.78 4.69 -10.53
C SER A 298 1.49 3.80 -11.53
N GLY A 299 2.19 4.41 -12.46
CA GLY A 299 2.94 3.69 -13.46
C GLY A 299 3.65 4.60 -14.43
N SER A 300 4.11 4.01 -15.52
CA SER A 300 4.72 4.71 -16.63
C SER A 300 4.26 4.18 -17.98
N VAL A 301 4.30 5.06 -18.98
CA VAL A 301 4.16 4.71 -20.39
C VAL A 301 5.53 4.83 -21.04
N VAL A 302 6.02 3.73 -21.59
CA VAL A 302 7.33 3.69 -22.26
C VAL A 302 7.18 3.27 -23.72
N PRO A 303 8.03 3.75 -24.64
CA PRO A 303 8.06 3.27 -26.02
C PRO A 303 8.38 1.77 -26.08
N ALA A 304 7.72 1.04 -26.98
CA ALA A 304 7.95 -0.39 -27.17
C ALA A 304 9.36 -0.63 -27.72
N GLY A 305 10.22 -1.26 -26.93
CA GLY A 305 11.60 -1.60 -27.29
C GLY A 305 12.67 -0.66 -26.70
N ASP A 306 12.29 0.42 -26.03
CA ASP A 306 13.21 1.25 -25.24
C ASP A 306 12.79 1.22 -23.76
N SER A 307 13.77 1.12 -22.86
CA SER A 307 13.54 1.18 -21.41
C SER A 307 13.73 2.59 -20.85
N SER A 308 14.10 3.56 -21.68
CA SER A 308 14.34 4.93 -21.25
C SER A 308 13.04 5.74 -21.08
N LEU A 309 12.89 6.38 -19.93
CA LEU A 309 11.85 7.39 -19.66
C LEU A 309 12.26 8.75 -20.24
N ALA A 310 12.60 8.78 -21.53
CA ALA A 310 12.92 10.03 -22.22
C ALA A 310 11.71 10.97 -22.20
N SER A 311 11.96 12.28 -22.34
CA SER A 311 10.89 13.27 -22.41
C SER A 311 9.92 12.93 -23.55
N GLN A 312 8.66 12.68 -23.19
CA GLN A 312 7.59 12.24 -24.07
C GLN A 312 6.44 13.24 -24.03
N ALA A 313 5.69 13.32 -25.13
CA ALA A 313 4.44 14.07 -25.14
C ALA A 313 3.45 13.43 -24.15
N PRO A 314 2.72 14.22 -23.34
CA PRO A 314 1.67 13.73 -22.46
C PRO A 314 0.68 12.85 -23.23
N ARG A 315 0.40 11.65 -22.71
CA ARG A 315 -0.56 10.71 -23.26
C ARG A 315 -1.78 10.63 -22.35
N ARG A 316 -2.95 10.43 -22.97
CA ARG A 316 -4.19 10.18 -22.23
C ARG A 316 -4.25 8.69 -21.90
N LEU A 317 -4.37 8.40 -20.62
CA LEU A 317 -4.64 7.05 -20.13
C LEU A 317 -6.07 6.98 -19.63
N HIS A 318 -6.68 5.84 -19.87
CA HIS A 318 -8.06 5.53 -19.58
C HIS A 318 -8.08 4.27 -18.73
N PHE A 319 -8.77 4.32 -17.61
CA PHE A 319 -8.94 3.23 -16.68
C PHE A 319 -10.42 2.92 -16.53
N SER A 320 -10.78 1.64 -16.54
CA SER A 320 -12.12 1.19 -16.19
C SER A 320 -12.03 0.16 -15.08
N MET A 321 -12.79 0.36 -14.02
CA MET A 321 -12.93 -0.60 -12.93
C MET A 321 -14.25 -1.35 -13.12
N LEU A 322 -14.16 -2.66 -13.27
CA LEU A 322 -15.28 -3.52 -13.61
C LEU A 322 -16.01 -4.04 -12.35
N GLY A 323 -17.05 -4.86 -12.55
CA GLY A 323 -17.91 -5.41 -11.50
C GLY A 323 -19.29 -4.76 -11.45
N GLU A 324 -20.01 -4.91 -10.33
CA GLU A 324 -21.43 -4.51 -10.20
C GLU A 324 -21.68 -3.01 -10.46
N ASN A 325 -20.70 -2.16 -10.13
CA ASN A 325 -20.81 -0.70 -10.25
C ASN A 325 -19.67 -0.13 -11.09
N PRO A 326 -19.61 -0.34 -12.40
CA PRO A 326 -18.43 0.02 -13.18
C PRO A 326 -18.10 1.50 -13.07
N GLU A 327 -16.81 1.81 -12.95
CA GLU A 327 -16.32 3.19 -12.91
C GLU A 327 -15.22 3.44 -13.93
N TYR A 328 -15.07 4.69 -14.35
CA TYR A 328 -14.10 5.10 -15.35
C TYR A 328 -13.27 6.30 -14.91
N PHE A 329 -11.98 6.28 -15.18
CA PHE A 329 -11.05 7.36 -14.82
C PHE A 329 -10.14 7.65 -16.00
N GLY A 330 -9.70 8.90 -16.12
CA GLY A 330 -8.67 9.24 -17.09
C GLY A 330 -7.62 10.13 -16.45
N VAL A 331 -6.37 9.92 -16.86
CA VAL A 331 -5.21 10.68 -16.38
C VAL A 331 -4.29 11.02 -17.56
N LEU A 332 -3.66 12.19 -17.50
CA LEU A 332 -2.60 12.55 -18.43
C LEU A 332 -1.25 12.15 -17.83
N THR A 333 -0.40 11.51 -18.63
CA THR A 333 0.99 11.30 -18.22
C THR A 333 1.74 12.64 -18.17
N ASP A 334 2.74 12.73 -17.31
CA ASP A 334 3.68 13.85 -17.33
C ASP A 334 4.68 13.76 -18.49
N GLU A 335 5.61 14.72 -18.55
CA GLU A 335 6.66 14.78 -19.56
C GLU A 335 7.65 13.60 -19.49
N SER A 336 7.73 12.87 -18.37
CA SER A 336 8.53 11.65 -18.22
C SER A 336 7.75 10.37 -18.54
N GLY A 337 6.46 10.50 -18.90
CA GLY A 337 5.57 9.39 -19.16
C GLY A 337 4.99 8.75 -17.89
N ARG A 338 5.18 9.34 -16.71
CA ARG A 338 4.65 8.84 -15.43
C ARG A 338 3.20 9.27 -15.24
N PHE A 339 2.44 8.49 -14.51
CA PHE A 339 1.07 8.84 -14.14
C PHE A 339 0.75 8.35 -12.72
N ILE A 340 -0.25 8.99 -12.12
CA ILE A 340 -0.89 8.57 -10.88
C ILE A 340 -2.39 8.85 -10.98
N VAL A 341 -3.21 7.84 -10.71
CA VAL A 341 -4.68 7.94 -10.75
C VAL A 341 -5.23 7.47 -9.42
N THR A 342 -6.08 8.30 -8.80
CA THR A 342 -6.81 7.93 -7.58
C THR A 342 -8.01 7.07 -7.96
N LEU A 343 -8.14 5.93 -7.30
CA LEU A 343 -9.28 5.03 -7.41
C LEU A 343 -10.31 5.34 -6.31
N PRO A 344 -11.59 5.04 -6.55
CA PRO A 344 -12.63 5.12 -5.55
C PRO A 344 -12.38 4.08 -4.46
N GLU A 345 -12.95 4.32 -3.29
CA GLU A 345 -12.81 3.41 -2.16
C GLU A 345 -13.61 2.14 -2.40
N ARG A 346 -12.90 1.05 -2.69
CA ARG A 346 -13.43 -0.31 -2.76
C ARG A 346 -12.73 -1.21 -1.78
N THR A 347 -13.38 -2.32 -1.47
CA THR A 347 -12.78 -3.39 -0.68
C THR A 347 -12.57 -4.63 -1.55
N GLY A 348 -11.58 -5.45 -1.19
CA GLY A 348 -11.26 -6.69 -1.89
C GLY A 348 -10.49 -6.48 -3.20
N THR A 349 -10.52 -7.50 -4.05
CA THR A 349 -9.85 -7.50 -5.35
C THR A 349 -10.82 -6.95 -6.40
N CYS A 350 -10.36 -5.97 -7.16
CA CYS A 350 -11.10 -5.36 -8.27
C CYS A 350 -10.35 -5.62 -9.58
N GLU A 351 -11.07 -5.94 -10.65
CA GLU A 351 -10.50 -6.01 -11.98
C GLU A 351 -10.46 -4.60 -12.61
N LEU A 352 -9.26 -4.19 -13.04
CA LEU A 352 -9.03 -2.92 -13.72
C LEU A 352 -8.62 -3.17 -15.17
N PHE A 353 -9.17 -2.37 -16.06
CA PHE A 353 -8.76 -2.22 -17.44
C PHE A 353 -7.96 -0.94 -17.61
N VAL A 354 -6.90 -0.97 -18.42
CA VAL A 354 -6.14 0.23 -18.79
C VAL A 354 -5.85 0.31 -20.29
N ALA A 355 -6.01 1.49 -20.87
CA ALA A 355 -5.68 1.78 -22.27
C ALA A 355 -5.07 3.19 -22.43
N ALA A 356 -4.23 3.35 -23.45
CA ALA A 356 -3.68 4.66 -23.84
C ALA A 356 -4.33 5.17 -25.14
N GLU A 357 -4.61 6.46 -25.19
CA GLU A 357 -5.09 7.18 -26.39
C GLU A 357 -3.96 8.09 -26.94
N PRO A 358 -3.66 8.02 -28.26
CA PRO A 358 -4.17 7.05 -29.23
C PRO A 358 -3.66 5.63 -28.90
N SER A 359 -4.39 4.61 -29.35
CA SER A 359 -4.08 3.18 -29.13
C SER A 359 -2.57 2.91 -29.25
N ALA A 360 -2.02 2.17 -28.30
CA ALA A 360 -0.60 2.10 -27.99
C ALA A 360 0.26 1.30 -29.00
N ALA A 361 0.04 1.49 -30.30
CA ALA A 361 0.95 0.99 -31.33
C ALA A 361 2.34 1.62 -31.09
N GLY A 362 3.28 0.83 -30.54
CA GLY A 362 4.64 1.29 -30.22
C GLY A 362 4.86 1.80 -28.80
N TYR A 363 3.94 1.56 -27.86
CA TYR A 363 4.12 1.89 -26.43
C TYR A 363 3.65 0.74 -25.53
N SER A 364 4.18 0.67 -24.32
CA SER A 364 3.74 -0.27 -23.26
C SER A 364 3.43 0.49 -21.98
N ILE A 365 2.28 0.18 -21.39
CA ILE A 365 1.85 0.70 -20.09
C ILE A 365 2.38 -0.23 -19.00
N ARG A 366 3.13 0.32 -18.04
CA ARG A 366 3.68 -0.42 -16.89
C ARG A 366 3.05 0.12 -15.61
N ILE A 367 2.43 -0.75 -14.82
CA ILE A 367 1.93 -0.42 -13.48
C ILE A 367 3.07 -0.63 -12.47
N ASP A 368 3.22 0.31 -11.53
CA ASP A 368 4.23 0.21 -10.47
C ASP A 368 3.82 -0.82 -9.40
N GLN A 369 4.82 -1.35 -8.69
CA GLN A 369 4.57 -2.17 -7.51
C GLN A 369 4.19 -1.31 -6.30
N ASP A 370 2.97 -1.51 -5.80
CA ASP A 370 2.41 -0.74 -4.67
C ASP A 370 3.10 -1.05 -3.34
N PHE A 371 3.44 -2.32 -3.12
CA PHE A 371 4.05 -2.78 -1.88
C PHE A 371 5.58 -2.56 -1.88
N ALA A 372 6.16 -2.43 -0.68
CA ALA A 372 7.59 -2.25 -0.53
C ALA A 372 8.32 -3.57 -0.82
N THR A 373 9.46 -3.48 -1.49
CA THR A 373 10.30 -4.65 -1.81
C THR A 373 11.64 -4.57 -1.09
N ASP A 374 11.79 -3.62 -0.17
CA ASP A 374 13.02 -3.39 0.58
C ASP A 374 13.30 -4.56 1.53
N PRO A 375 14.57 -4.99 1.64
CA PRO A 375 14.98 -5.97 2.65
C PRO A 375 14.85 -5.36 4.05
N LEU A 376 14.82 -6.22 5.07
CA LEU A 376 14.81 -5.76 6.46
C LEU A 376 16.07 -4.92 6.77
N PRO A 377 15.93 -3.79 7.47
CA PRO A 377 17.06 -2.91 7.78
C PRO A 377 17.92 -3.42 8.95
N PHE A 378 17.60 -4.59 9.51
CA PHE A 378 18.26 -5.21 10.65
C PHE A 378 18.45 -6.71 10.42
N SER A 379 19.38 -7.31 11.18
CA SER A 379 19.61 -8.76 11.12
C SER A 379 18.50 -9.51 11.87
N PRO A 380 17.85 -10.50 11.24
CA PRO A 380 16.78 -11.24 11.88
C PRO A 380 17.32 -12.18 12.96
N VAL A 381 16.55 -12.35 14.03
CA VAL A 381 16.86 -13.27 15.12
C VAL A 381 16.47 -14.70 14.70
N PRO A 382 17.33 -15.71 14.91
CA PRO A 382 16.98 -17.09 14.67
C PRO A 382 15.71 -17.51 15.41
N PHE A 383 14.92 -18.37 14.78
CA PHE A 383 13.72 -18.90 15.40
C PHE A 383 14.07 -19.79 16.59
N ASP A 384 13.49 -19.49 17.75
CA ASP A 384 13.59 -20.32 18.96
C ASP A 384 12.23 -20.36 19.69
N LEU A 385 11.82 -21.57 20.06
CA LEU A 385 10.63 -21.82 20.87
C LEU A 385 11.06 -22.26 22.26
N SER A 386 11.14 -21.27 23.15
CA SER A 386 11.32 -21.49 24.58
C SER A 386 10.23 -22.42 25.14
N PRO A 387 10.49 -23.12 26.26
CA PRO A 387 9.53 -24.06 26.83
C PRO A 387 8.14 -23.45 27.10
N SER A 388 8.08 -22.20 27.60
CA SER A 388 6.82 -21.49 27.84
C SER A 388 6.08 -21.15 26.54
N ARG A 389 6.81 -20.74 25.49
CA ARG A 389 6.25 -20.48 24.16
C ARG A 389 5.72 -21.76 23.49
N ARG A 390 6.36 -22.90 23.74
CA ARG A 390 5.93 -24.21 23.21
C ARG A 390 4.59 -24.65 23.78
N GLU A 391 4.34 -24.43 25.07
CA GLU A 391 3.05 -24.76 25.68
C GLU A 391 1.91 -23.92 25.05
N SER A 392 2.13 -22.61 24.91
CA SER A 392 1.20 -21.71 24.23
C SER A 392 0.96 -22.10 22.77
N ALA A 393 2.03 -22.41 22.01
CA ALA A 393 1.92 -22.88 20.64
C ALA A 393 1.14 -24.19 20.52
N THR A 394 1.34 -25.13 21.44
CA THR A 394 0.62 -26.42 21.46
C THR A 394 -0.86 -26.22 21.67
N ARG A 395 -1.23 -25.39 22.65
CA ARG A 395 -2.64 -25.07 22.94
C ARG A 395 -3.30 -24.33 21.78
N MET A 396 -2.56 -23.44 21.13
CA MET A 396 -3.01 -22.70 19.95
C MET A 396 -3.31 -23.63 18.77
N VAL A 397 -2.39 -24.54 18.46
CA VAL A 397 -2.58 -25.57 17.42
C VAL A 397 -3.80 -26.45 17.73
N MET A 398 -3.97 -26.86 18.98
CA MET A 398 -5.14 -27.64 19.39
C MET A 398 -6.45 -26.87 19.18
N ASN A 399 -6.48 -25.60 19.59
CA ASN A 399 -7.64 -24.74 19.39
C ASN A 399 -7.94 -24.50 17.90
N MET A 400 -6.91 -24.31 17.08
CA MET A 400 -7.04 -24.19 15.63
C MET A 400 -7.66 -25.46 15.02
N GLN A 401 -7.17 -26.64 15.39
CA GLN A 401 -7.72 -27.92 14.90
C GLN A 401 -9.17 -28.13 15.33
N LEU A 402 -9.52 -27.75 16.57
CA LEU A 402 -10.89 -27.78 17.06
C LEU A 402 -11.77 -26.79 16.27
N ALA A 403 -11.33 -25.55 16.09
CA ALA A 403 -12.06 -24.56 15.31
C ALA A 403 -12.31 -25.07 13.88
N MET A 404 -11.28 -25.57 13.18
CA MET A 404 -11.45 -26.14 11.84
C MET A 404 -12.41 -27.34 11.79
N ALA A 405 -12.42 -28.19 12.82
CA ALA A 405 -13.30 -29.36 12.87
C ALA A 405 -14.76 -29.00 13.18
N PHE A 406 -14.99 -27.85 13.84
CA PHE A 406 -16.32 -27.40 14.30
C PHE A 406 -16.78 -26.08 13.66
N SER A 407 -16.04 -25.54 12.69
CA SER A 407 -16.44 -24.38 11.93
C SER A 407 -17.73 -24.70 11.17
N PRO A 408 -18.80 -23.91 11.35
CA PRO A 408 -19.95 -24.00 10.45
C PRO A 408 -19.46 -23.72 9.02
N ASP A 409 -20.05 -24.41 8.02
CA ASP A 409 -19.81 -24.09 6.61
C ASP A 409 -19.97 -22.57 6.43
N PRO A 410 -19.04 -21.90 5.72
CA PRO A 410 -19.17 -20.48 5.46
C PRO A 410 -20.54 -20.26 4.82
N ALA A 411 -21.38 -19.50 5.52
CA ALA A 411 -22.64 -19.05 4.95
C ALA A 411 -22.33 -18.33 3.64
N ASP A 412 -23.08 -18.67 2.60
CA ASP A 412 -22.98 -18.09 1.28
C ASP A 412 -22.93 -16.55 1.41
N PRO A 413 -21.80 -15.89 1.07
CA PRO A 413 -21.65 -14.45 1.27
C PRO A 413 -22.61 -13.62 0.40
N ASP A 414 -23.32 -14.26 -0.53
CA ASP A 414 -24.23 -13.62 -1.49
C ASP A 414 -25.58 -13.17 -0.90
N SER A 415 -25.80 -13.28 0.42
CA SER A 415 -27.09 -12.93 1.03
C SER A 415 -27.09 -11.71 1.94
N VAL A 416 -26.44 -10.59 1.56
CA VAL A 416 -26.77 -9.28 2.17
C VAL A 416 -26.66 -8.15 1.16
N GLY A 417 -27.80 -7.53 0.85
CA GLY A 417 -27.85 -6.14 0.39
C GLY A 417 -28.58 -5.94 -0.93
N GLY A 418 -29.89 -5.65 -0.86
CA GLY A 418 -30.62 -5.09 -2.00
C GLY A 418 -29.93 -3.81 -2.47
N THR A 419 -29.32 -3.85 -3.64
CA THR A 419 -28.62 -2.73 -4.25
C THR A 419 -29.62 -1.60 -4.48
N ALA A 420 -29.49 -0.51 -3.72
CA ALA A 420 -30.01 0.77 -4.16
C ALA A 420 -29.50 1.00 -5.59
N LYS A 421 -30.40 1.33 -6.52
CA LYS A 421 -30.09 1.47 -7.95
C LYS A 421 -28.86 2.35 -8.12
N ALA A 422 -27.72 1.75 -8.45
CA ALA A 422 -26.46 2.45 -8.54
C ALA A 422 -26.56 3.51 -9.63
N VAL A 423 -26.23 4.75 -9.26
CA VAL A 423 -26.12 5.83 -10.24
C VAL A 423 -24.80 5.62 -10.97
N PRO A 424 -24.79 5.55 -12.31
CA PRO A 424 -23.55 5.42 -13.07
C PRO A 424 -22.58 6.55 -12.72
N PHE A 425 -21.28 6.31 -12.91
CA PHE A 425 -20.25 7.29 -12.56
C PHE A 425 -20.38 8.64 -13.29
N TYR A 426 -21.04 8.63 -14.45
CA TYR A 426 -21.32 9.81 -15.26
C TYR A 426 -22.58 10.57 -14.81
N GLY A 427 -23.29 10.08 -13.79
CA GLY A 427 -24.50 10.68 -13.26
C GLY A 427 -25.76 10.18 -13.94
N ALA A 428 -26.84 10.96 -13.83
CA ALA A 428 -28.08 10.67 -14.53
C ALA A 428 -27.93 11.04 -16.02
N PRO A 429 -28.17 10.09 -16.95
CA PRO A 429 -28.10 10.38 -18.37
C PRO A 429 -29.20 11.37 -18.79
N SER A 430 -28.87 12.23 -19.76
CA SER A 430 -29.83 13.14 -20.40
C SER A 430 -30.87 12.35 -21.21
N GLU A 431 -30.44 11.25 -21.80
CA GLU A 431 -31.28 10.36 -22.60
C GLU A 431 -30.87 8.89 -22.38
N THR A 432 -31.85 7.99 -22.34
CA THR A 432 -31.64 6.55 -22.20
C THR A 432 -32.54 5.82 -23.19
N ILE A 433 -31.92 5.14 -24.14
CA ILE A 433 -32.59 4.35 -25.16
C ILE A 433 -32.33 2.87 -24.87
N ARG A 434 -33.40 2.11 -24.64
CA ARG A 434 -33.34 0.65 -24.63
C ARG A 434 -33.75 0.17 -26.00
N THR A 435 -32.87 -0.49 -26.72
CA THR A 435 -33.09 -0.87 -28.13
C THR A 435 -34.27 -1.84 -28.28
N GLU A 436 -34.60 -2.59 -27.23
CA GLU A 436 -35.74 -3.51 -27.19
C GLU A 436 -37.12 -2.83 -27.20
N ASP A 437 -37.18 -1.54 -26.86
CA ASP A 437 -38.43 -0.76 -26.86
C ASP A 437 -38.80 -0.27 -28.28
N TYR A 438 -37.92 -0.50 -29.27
CA TYR A 438 -38.04 0.03 -30.62
C TYR A 438 -37.98 -1.08 -31.67
N VAL A 439 -38.31 -0.72 -32.92
CA VAL A 439 -38.12 -1.63 -34.06
C VAL A 439 -36.63 -1.83 -34.32
N ASN A 440 -36.24 -3.06 -34.67
CA ASN A 440 -34.86 -3.36 -35.03
C ASN A 440 -34.45 -2.55 -36.26
N LEU A 441 -33.43 -1.71 -36.08
CA LEU A 441 -32.82 -0.93 -37.14
C LEU A 441 -31.60 -1.69 -37.71
N PRO A 442 -31.35 -1.61 -39.03
CA PRO A 442 -30.30 -2.37 -39.71
C PRO A 442 -28.88 -1.86 -39.41
N THR A 443 -28.70 -0.59 -39.05
CA THR A 443 -27.37 0.00 -38.83
C THR A 443 -27.35 0.95 -37.64
N MET A 444 -26.18 1.15 -37.03
CA MET A 444 -26.01 2.12 -35.94
C MET A 444 -26.22 3.57 -36.40
N THR A 445 -25.94 3.87 -37.67
CA THR A 445 -26.27 5.18 -38.26
C THR A 445 -27.77 5.46 -38.18
N GLU A 446 -28.61 4.50 -38.57
CA GLU A 446 -30.06 4.65 -38.46
C GLU A 446 -30.53 4.75 -37.00
N VAL A 447 -29.86 4.05 -36.06
CA VAL A 447 -30.13 4.18 -34.62
C VAL A 447 -29.92 5.61 -34.15
N PHE A 448 -28.79 6.24 -34.49
CA PHE A 448 -28.53 7.63 -34.10
C PHE A 448 -29.52 8.60 -34.77
N GLU A 449 -29.79 8.43 -36.06
CA GLU A 449 -30.71 9.33 -36.79
C GLU A 449 -32.16 9.26 -36.31
N ASN A 450 -32.63 8.09 -35.84
CA ASN A 450 -34.04 7.90 -35.47
C ASN A 450 -34.30 7.84 -33.97
N LEU A 451 -33.35 7.35 -33.17
CA LEU A 451 -33.54 7.08 -31.74
C LEU A 451 -32.73 7.98 -30.82
N VAL A 452 -31.63 8.61 -31.28
CA VAL A 452 -30.74 9.44 -30.45
C VAL A 452 -30.47 10.78 -31.16
N PRO A 453 -31.46 11.70 -31.22
CA PRO A 453 -31.42 12.87 -32.09
C PRO A 453 -30.28 13.84 -31.77
N ASP A 454 -29.75 13.82 -30.55
CA ASP A 454 -28.64 14.67 -30.12
C ASP A 454 -27.26 14.14 -30.56
N VAL A 455 -27.19 13.04 -31.32
CA VAL A 455 -25.94 12.43 -31.79
C VAL A 455 -25.94 12.35 -33.31
N TYR A 456 -24.92 12.94 -33.94
CA TYR A 456 -24.79 13.01 -35.38
C TYR A 456 -23.55 12.27 -35.87
N VAL A 457 -23.70 11.55 -36.98
CA VAL A 457 -22.56 11.02 -37.75
C VAL A 457 -22.06 12.11 -38.70
N LYS A 458 -20.83 12.57 -38.49
CA LYS A 458 -20.13 13.52 -39.37
C LYS A 458 -18.95 12.84 -40.06
N TYR A 459 -18.42 13.49 -41.08
CA TYR A 459 -17.29 12.96 -41.85
C TYR A 459 -16.12 13.94 -41.81
N SER A 460 -14.94 13.44 -41.49
CA SER A 460 -13.68 14.19 -41.53
C SER A 460 -12.67 13.41 -42.36
N LYS A 461 -12.14 14.01 -43.43
CA LYS A 461 -11.22 13.35 -44.38
C LYS A 461 -11.73 11.99 -44.94
N GLY A 462 -13.05 11.81 -45.01
CA GLY A 462 -13.69 10.58 -45.48
C GLY A 462 -13.97 9.55 -44.39
N GLU A 463 -13.51 9.77 -43.16
CA GLU A 463 -13.76 8.89 -42.01
C GLU A 463 -14.96 9.40 -41.21
N PRO A 464 -15.92 8.51 -40.85
CA PRO A 464 -17.06 8.90 -40.05
C PRO A 464 -16.65 9.05 -38.57
N TYR A 465 -17.21 10.05 -37.90
CA TYR A 465 -17.04 10.29 -36.48
C TYR A 465 -18.35 10.79 -35.87
N LEU A 466 -18.56 10.46 -34.59
CA LEU A 466 -19.72 10.86 -33.81
C LEU A 466 -19.50 12.27 -33.24
N LYS A 467 -20.53 13.10 -33.35
CA LYS A 467 -20.60 14.42 -32.73
C LYS A 467 -21.86 14.51 -31.89
N ILE A 468 -21.71 14.91 -30.64
CA ILE A 468 -22.82 15.16 -29.71
C ILE A 468 -23.21 16.63 -29.82
N GLU A 469 -24.48 16.91 -30.06
CA GLU A 469 -25.04 18.26 -30.04
C GLU A 469 -25.43 18.66 -28.62
N SER A 470 -25.17 19.92 -28.29
CA SER A 470 -25.53 20.49 -26.99
C SER A 470 -25.83 21.97 -27.14
N ARG A 471 -26.54 22.52 -26.15
CA ARG A 471 -26.67 23.97 -25.96
C ARG A 471 -25.35 24.61 -25.54
N ASN A 472 -24.43 23.82 -25.00
CA ASN A 472 -23.11 24.27 -24.61
C ASN A 472 -22.14 24.18 -25.79
N ASN A 473 -21.84 25.33 -26.40
CA ASN A 473 -20.92 25.42 -27.54
C ASN A 473 -19.49 24.91 -27.24
N MET A 474 -19.09 24.77 -25.97
CA MET A 474 -17.79 24.18 -25.65
C MET A 474 -17.70 22.70 -26.02
N ILE A 475 -18.83 21.99 -26.09
CA ILE A 475 -18.86 20.55 -26.40
C ILE A 475 -18.22 20.27 -27.77
N ASP A 476 -18.38 21.21 -28.72
CA ASP A 476 -17.91 21.12 -30.09
C ASP A 476 -16.38 21.05 -30.22
N HIS A 477 -15.67 21.49 -29.18
CA HIS A 477 -14.21 21.54 -29.15
C HIS A 477 -13.59 20.41 -28.34
N LEU A 478 -14.42 19.51 -27.77
CA LEU A 478 -13.98 18.41 -26.93
C LEU A 478 -14.37 17.08 -27.57
N PRO A 479 -13.51 16.05 -27.49
CA PRO A 479 -13.85 14.73 -27.98
C PRO A 479 -14.89 14.08 -27.04
N PRO A 480 -15.87 13.33 -27.56
CA PRO A 480 -16.81 12.59 -26.72
C PRO A 480 -16.12 11.42 -26.02
N LEU A 481 -16.58 11.07 -24.82
CA LEU A 481 -16.21 9.80 -24.18
C LEU A 481 -17.16 8.72 -24.67
N ILE A 482 -16.64 7.72 -25.39
CA ILE A 482 -17.43 6.58 -25.85
C ILE A 482 -17.03 5.34 -25.06
N LEU A 483 -18.01 4.67 -24.46
CA LEU A 483 -17.83 3.49 -23.63
C LEU A 483 -18.69 2.36 -24.16
N MET A 484 -18.13 1.16 -24.27
CA MET A 484 -18.86 -0.07 -24.55
C MET A 484 -18.66 -1.00 -23.35
N ASP A 485 -19.74 -1.35 -22.65
CA ASP A 485 -19.68 -2.14 -21.41
C ASP A 485 -18.76 -1.56 -20.33
N GLY A 486 -18.67 -0.22 -20.29
CA GLY A 486 -17.79 0.51 -19.38
C GLY A 486 -16.32 0.61 -19.83
N ILE A 487 -15.96 0.01 -20.96
CA ILE A 487 -14.60 0.07 -21.54
C ILE A 487 -14.55 1.18 -22.60
N PRO A 488 -13.53 2.05 -22.58
CA PRO A 488 -13.40 3.12 -23.58
C PRO A 488 -13.11 2.58 -24.98
N VAL A 489 -13.82 3.10 -25.97
CA VAL A 489 -13.62 2.79 -27.39
C VAL A 489 -13.16 4.04 -28.13
N PHE A 490 -11.95 3.99 -28.67
CA PHE A 490 -11.35 5.14 -29.39
C PHE A 490 -11.70 5.13 -30.89
N ASP A 491 -11.88 3.94 -31.46
CA ASP A 491 -12.27 3.79 -32.87
C ASP A 491 -13.79 3.94 -33.03
N GLN A 492 -14.20 5.13 -33.48
CA GLN A 492 -15.60 5.45 -33.68
C GLN A 492 -16.19 4.74 -34.92
N GLN A 493 -15.36 4.31 -35.86
CA GLN A 493 -15.81 3.51 -37.00
C GLN A 493 -16.20 2.11 -36.54
N ALA A 494 -15.44 1.53 -35.61
CA ALA A 494 -15.78 0.25 -35.00
C ALA A 494 -17.14 0.31 -34.30
N VAL A 495 -17.44 1.41 -33.57
CA VAL A 495 -18.75 1.64 -32.93
C VAL A 495 -19.88 1.71 -33.96
N LEU A 496 -19.67 2.42 -35.08
CA LEU A 496 -20.66 2.53 -36.16
C LEU A 496 -20.87 1.22 -36.94
N ALA A 497 -19.89 0.31 -36.92
CA ALA A 497 -19.95 -0.99 -37.58
C ALA A 497 -20.62 -2.08 -36.72
N VAL A 498 -20.92 -1.81 -35.45
CA VAL A 498 -21.61 -2.75 -34.56
C VAL A 498 -23.01 -3.05 -35.10
N ASP A 499 -23.45 -4.31 -35.00
CA ASP A 499 -24.83 -4.70 -35.25
C ASP A 499 -25.74 -4.15 -34.13
N PRO A 500 -26.72 -3.28 -34.41
CA PRO A 500 -27.65 -2.76 -33.41
C PRO A 500 -28.34 -3.83 -32.57
N ALA A 501 -28.54 -5.04 -33.11
CA ALA A 501 -29.14 -6.15 -32.38
C ALA A 501 -28.32 -6.59 -31.16
N LYS A 502 -26.99 -6.33 -31.16
CA LYS A 502 -26.11 -6.64 -30.03
C LYS A 502 -26.14 -5.60 -28.92
N ILE A 503 -26.67 -4.41 -29.17
CA ILE A 503 -26.77 -3.33 -28.19
C ILE A 503 -28.08 -3.50 -27.42
N LEU A 504 -28.01 -3.48 -26.10
CA LEU A 504 -29.17 -3.50 -25.19
C LEU A 504 -29.64 -2.08 -24.88
N LYS A 505 -28.69 -1.20 -24.56
CA LYS A 505 -28.95 0.13 -24.00
C LYS A 505 -27.92 1.14 -24.49
N ILE A 506 -28.37 2.36 -24.76
CA ILE A 506 -27.56 3.52 -25.08
C ILE A 506 -27.92 4.63 -24.09
N GLU A 507 -26.94 5.15 -23.39
CA GLU A 507 -27.08 6.28 -22.46
C GLU A 507 -26.24 7.45 -22.95
N LEU A 508 -26.85 8.64 -23.00
CA LEU A 508 -26.24 9.86 -23.50
C LEU A 508 -26.17 10.91 -22.40
N ILE A 509 -25.01 11.55 -22.31
CA ILE A 509 -24.82 12.85 -21.66
C ILE A 509 -24.39 13.85 -22.73
N ASN A 510 -25.24 14.83 -22.97
CA ASN A 510 -25.05 15.90 -23.95
C ASN A 510 -24.52 17.19 -23.31
N GLU A 511 -23.70 17.07 -22.28
CA GLU A 511 -23.06 18.19 -21.57
C GLU A 511 -21.55 17.95 -21.44
N VAL A 512 -20.78 19.01 -21.18
CA VAL A 512 -19.34 18.87 -20.95
C VAL A 512 -19.11 18.04 -19.68
N TYR A 513 -18.48 16.88 -19.85
CA TYR A 513 -18.18 15.97 -18.76
C TYR A 513 -16.72 16.17 -18.32
N VAL A 514 -16.53 16.53 -17.05
CA VAL A 514 -15.21 16.78 -16.47
C VAL A 514 -14.96 15.77 -15.37
N ARG A 515 -13.87 15.00 -15.50
CA ARG A 515 -13.41 14.08 -14.45
C ARG A 515 -11.89 14.18 -14.31
N GLY A 516 -11.43 14.65 -13.16
CA GLY A 516 -10.00 14.89 -12.92
C GLY A 516 -9.42 15.93 -13.87
N SER A 517 -8.36 15.55 -14.59
CA SER A 517 -7.74 16.39 -15.64
C SER A 517 -8.36 16.21 -17.03
N MET A 518 -9.39 15.37 -17.16
CA MET A 518 -10.01 15.06 -18.44
C MET A 518 -11.30 15.84 -18.68
N PHE A 519 -11.46 16.29 -19.92
CA PHE A 519 -12.62 17.02 -20.41
C PHE A 519 -13.17 16.28 -21.64
N TYR A 520 -14.45 15.97 -21.61
CA TYR A 520 -15.14 15.29 -22.69
C TYR A 520 -16.33 16.11 -23.18
N GLY A 521 -16.53 16.07 -24.49
CA GLY A 521 -17.66 16.67 -25.17
C GLY A 521 -18.88 15.77 -25.11
N GLY A 522 -19.33 15.43 -23.90
CA GLY A 522 -20.40 14.45 -23.66
C GLY A 522 -19.90 13.03 -23.45
N VAL A 523 -20.83 12.16 -23.05
CA VAL A 523 -20.60 10.73 -22.79
C VAL A 523 -21.62 9.92 -23.57
N LEU A 524 -21.16 8.91 -24.30
CA LEU A 524 -21.96 7.88 -24.94
C LEU A 524 -21.61 6.53 -24.34
N ALA A 525 -22.51 5.98 -23.54
CA ALA A 525 -22.33 4.70 -22.89
C ALA A 525 -23.25 3.66 -23.53
N PHE A 526 -22.66 2.63 -24.13
CA PHE A 526 -23.33 1.49 -24.71
C PHE A 526 -23.25 0.31 -23.74
N THR A 527 -24.36 -0.39 -23.57
CA THR A 527 -24.42 -1.69 -22.89
C THR A 527 -24.76 -2.74 -23.95
N SER A 528 -23.89 -3.73 -24.13
CA SER A 528 -24.15 -4.86 -24.99
C SER A 528 -25.09 -5.86 -24.31
N ARG A 529 -25.75 -6.71 -25.10
CA ARG A 529 -26.67 -7.74 -24.56
C ARG A 529 -25.94 -8.87 -23.84
N GLU A 530 -24.75 -9.21 -24.33
CA GLU A 530 -23.98 -10.37 -23.85
C GLU A 530 -22.83 -9.95 -22.90
N GLY A 531 -22.58 -8.65 -22.72
CA GLY A 531 -21.44 -8.15 -21.94
C GLY A 531 -20.09 -8.36 -22.62
N ASP A 532 -20.06 -8.55 -23.94
CA ASP A 532 -18.89 -8.94 -24.74
C ASP A 532 -18.33 -7.78 -25.59
N MET A 533 -18.57 -6.53 -25.18
CA MET A 533 -18.30 -5.32 -25.96
C MET A 533 -18.98 -5.29 -27.34
N ALA A 534 -20.08 -6.04 -27.52
CA ALA A 534 -20.72 -6.22 -28.82
C ALA A 534 -19.76 -6.69 -29.92
N SER A 535 -18.69 -7.40 -29.52
CA SER A 535 -17.60 -7.87 -30.37
C SER A 535 -16.72 -6.76 -30.98
N VAL A 536 -16.66 -5.58 -30.37
CA VAL A 536 -15.68 -4.53 -30.71
C VAL A 536 -14.30 -4.92 -30.16
N ASP A 537 -13.26 -4.74 -30.98
CA ASP A 537 -11.88 -5.02 -30.57
C ASP A 537 -11.44 -4.08 -29.44
N LEU A 538 -10.69 -4.62 -28.48
CA LEU A 538 -10.10 -3.83 -27.41
C LEU A 538 -9.06 -2.85 -27.97
N PRO A 539 -8.91 -1.65 -27.38
CA PRO A 539 -7.85 -0.72 -27.74
C PRO A 539 -6.47 -1.37 -27.74
N GLY A 540 -5.66 -1.11 -28.78
CA GLY A 540 -4.33 -1.71 -28.90
C GLY A 540 -3.42 -1.39 -27.70
N GLY A 541 -2.74 -2.41 -27.18
CA GLY A 541 -1.84 -2.31 -26.02
C GLY A 541 -2.55 -2.12 -24.67
N SER A 542 -3.87 -2.33 -24.63
CA SER A 542 -4.63 -2.42 -23.39
C SER A 542 -4.54 -3.81 -22.76
N TYR A 543 -4.83 -3.88 -21.46
CA TYR A 543 -4.93 -5.15 -20.73
C TYR A 543 -5.78 -4.98 -19.46
N PHE A 544 -6.23 -6.12 -18.94
CA PHE A 544 -6.85 -6.22 -17.62
C PHE A 544 -5.83 -6.69 -16.59
N PHE A 545 -6.00 -6.26 -15.35
CA PHE A 545 -5.21 -6.73 -14.23
C PHE A 545 -6.03 -6.69 -12.94
N ASP A 546 -5.75 -7.64 -12.05
CA ASP A 546 -6.31 -7.67 -10.71
C ASP A 546 -5.60 -6.64 -9.84
N TYR A 547 -6.39 -5.87 -9.10
CA TYR A 547 -5.88 -4.84 -8.22
C TYR A 547 -6.46 -5.00 -6.83
N GLN A 548 -5.56 -5.05 -5.84
CA GLN A 548 -5.93 -5.14 -4.44
C GLN A 548 -6.32 -3.74 -3.92
N ALA A 549 -7.61 -3.54 -3.67
CA ALA A 549 -8.14 -2.32 -3.06
C ALA A 549 -7.99 -2.39 -1.52
N PHE A 550 -8.87 -1.75 -0.75
CA PHE A 550 -8.80 -1.83 0.70
C PHE A 550 -9.13 -3.24 1.20
N HIS A 551 -8.51 -3.61 2.31
CA HIS A 551 -8.92 -4.79 3.04
C HIS A 551 -10.36 -4.60 3.54
N PRO A 552 -11.23 -5.63 3.48
CA PRO A 552 -12.54 -5.58 4.10
C PRO A 552 -12.45 -5.18 5.58
N ALA A 553 -13.37 -4.33 6.02
CA ALA A 553 -13.46 -3.95 7.42
C ALA A 553 -13.83 -5.16 8.29
N VAL A 554 -13.40 -5.14 9.55
CA VAL A 554 -13.83 -6.11 10.56
C VAL A 554 -15.35 -6.00 10.69
N GLN A 555 -16.11 -7.02 10.27
CA GLN A 555 -17.51 -7.11 10.67
C GLN A 555 -17.52 -7.33 12.19
N PRO A 556 -18.29 -6.57 12.98
CA PRO A 556 -18.51 -6.93 14.37
C PRO A 556 -19.08 -8.34 14.39
N ASP A 557 -18.49 -9.23 15.20
CA ASP A 557 -19.07 -10.56 15.43
C ASP A 557 -20.56 -10.37 15.74
N PRO A 558 -21.46 -11.12 15.10
CA PRO A 558 -22.87 -11.06 15.48
C PRO A 558 -22.95 -11.36 16.98
N ASP A 559 -23.58 -10.47 17.75
CA ASP A 559 -23.78 -10.66 19.19
C ASP A 559 -24.32 -12.10 19.42
N PRO A 560 -23.69 -12.87 20.33
CA PRO A 560 -24.02 -14.28 20.53
C PRO A 560 -25.46 -14.55 21.01
#